data_AF-A0A2T4THM6-F1
#
_entry.id   AF-A0A2T4THM6-F1
#
_cell.length_a   1.000
_cell.length_b   1.000
_cell.length_c   1.000
_cell.angle_alpha   90.00
_cell.angle_beta   90.00
_cell.angle_gamma   90.00
#
_symmetry.space_group_name_H-M   'P 1'
#
loop_
_entity.id
_entity.type
_entity.pdbx_description
1 polymer ?
#
loop_
_entity_poly.entity_id
_entity_poly.type
_entity_poly.pdbx_seq_one_letter_code
_entity_poly.pdbx_strand_id
1 'polypeptide(L)'
;MMRCRCLYTDRLRMPLAETQMATVLSNADPHGAGRVQVRMNWQTDNMRTSWVRVMTPDGGGSKDVKSNRGFVFIPEVGDQVLLGFRHGDPARPYVMGSLFNGTTGGGGGQGNNCKSLTSRTGCALKLDDSVGSVTLHDKGGVSMTFDGAGNSTLNAKATHTVNAGDNASINVGAAEKGQSAPSCLTMDSAGNIKLKGSTNIRLEIDKDTYIDLTSGKITIKAATVSVVGTTSAAIGSNEGASKGLKADNTGVTIKGGGLNDTINGKNVNIN
;
A
#
# COMPACT_ATOMS: atom_id res chain seq x y z
N MET A 1 57.17 0.64 -65.64
CA MET A 1 55.75 1.03 -65.72
C MET A 1 54.91 -0.16 -65.29
N MET A 2 54.52 -0.22 -64.01
CA MET A 2 53.56 -1.20 -63.51
C MET A 2 52.77 -0.50 -62.41
N ARG A 3 51.66 0.13 -62.81
CA ARG A 3 50.75 0.79 -61.86
C ARG A 3 50.04 -0.31 -61.09
N CYS A 4 50.35 -0.42 -59.80
CA CYS A 4 49.56 -1.20 -58.86
C CYS A 4 48.15 -0.59 -58.84
N ARG A 5 47.21 -1.30 -59.45
CA ARG A 5 45.81 -0.88 -59.56
C ARG A 5 45.18 -1.13 -58.20
N CYS A 6 45.05 -0.06 -57.38
CA CYS A 6 44.20 -0.10 -56.20
C CYS A 6 42.81 -0.59 -56.63
N LEU A 7 42.38 -1.73 -56.10
CA LEU A 7 40.99 -2.18 -56.14
C LEU A 7 40.18 -1.33 -55.15
N TYR A 8 40.07 -0.02 -55.42
CA TYR A 8 39.09 0.82 -54.74
C TYR A 8 37.89 0.92 -55.67
N THR A 9 37.00 -0.06 -55.57
CA THR A 9 35.68 0.03 -56.20
C THR A 9 34.85 1.01 -55.38
N ASP A 10 34.67 2.19 -55.97
CA ASP A 10 33.82 3.28 -55.50
C ASP A 10 32.34 2.89 -55.56
N ARG A 11 31.92 2.04 -54.60
CA ARG A 11 30.56 1.73 -54.13
C ARG A 11 30.59 0.47 -53.24
N LEU A 12 31.29 0.54 -52.09
CA LEU A 12 31.01 -0.41 -51.01
C LEU A 12 29.57 -0.13 -50.54
N ARG A 13 28.64 -1.04 -50.84
CA ARG A 13 27.30 -0.99 -50.26
C ARG A 13 27.45 -1.00 -48.75
N MET A 14 26.84 -0.04 -48.07
CA MET A 14 26.87 -0.03 -46.61
C MET A 14 26.30 -1.36 -46.11
N PRO A 15 26.97 -2.01 -45.13
CA PRO A 15 26.44 -3.22 -44.54
C PRO A 15 25.07 -2.89 -43.94
N LEU A 16 24.07 -3.71 -44.28
CA LEU A 16 22.72 -3.58 -43.76
C LEU A 16 22.51 -4.65 -42.69
N ALA A 17 22.24 -4.24 -41.46
CA ALA A 17 21.83 -5.13 -40.39
C ALA A 17 20.31 -5.14 -40.27
N GLU A 18 19.74 -6.34 -40.38
CA GLU A 18 18.37 -6.60 -39.97
C GLU A 18 18.30 -6.73 -38.44
N THR A 19 17.07 -6.73 -37.92
CA THR A 19 16.80 -6.93 -36.50
C THR A 19 17.38 -8.24 -36.01
N GLN A 20 18.09 -8.22 -34.87
CA GLN A 20 18.78 -9.40 -34.34
C GLN A 20 18.45 -9.64 -32.87
N MET A 21 18.39 -10.91 -32.47
CA MET A 21 18.35 -11.27 -31.07
C MET A 21 19.74 -11.16 -30.44
N ALA A 22 19.80 -10.67 -29.20
CA ALA A 22 21.01 -10.63 -28.40
C ALA A 22 20.70 -10.95 -26.93
N THR A 23 21.74 -11.29 -26.18
CA THR A 23 21.67 -11.50 -24.73
C THR A 23 22.27 -10.30 -24.00
N VAL A 24 21.60 -9.82 -22.97
CA VAL A 24 22.11 -8.75 -22.11
C VAL A 24 23.27 -9.27 -21.27
N LEU A 25 24.43 -8.61 -21.35
CA LEU A 25 25.60 -8.92 -20.55
C LEU A 25 25.78 -7.99 -19.35
N SER A 26 25.35 -6.73 -19.47
CA SER A 26 25.45 -5.75 -18.39
C SER A 26 24.42 -4.65 -18.56
N ASN A 27 23.83 -4.20 -17.45
CA ASN A 27 22.97 -3.02 -17.36
C ASN A 27 23.57 -1.92 -16.45
N ALA A 28 24.81 -2.09 -16.00
CA ALA A 28 25.52 -1.15 -15.14
C ALA A 28 26.19 -0.01 -15.93
N ASP A 29 25.39 0.79 -16.63
CA ASP A 29 25.88 1.92 -17.42
C ASP A 29 26.59 2.95 -16.52
N PRO A 30 27.88 3.27 -16.76
CA PRO A 30 28.65 4.23 -15.94
C PRO A 30 28.02 5.63 -15.87
N HIS A 31 27.19 5.99 -16.84
CA HIS A 31 26.51 7.29 -16.89
C HIS A 31 25.05 7.24 -16.41
N GLY A 32 24.55 6.07 -15.98
CA GLY A 32 23.18 5.91 -15.49
C GLY A 32 22.10 6.22 -16.54
N ALA A 33 22.40 6.10 -17.84
CA ALA A 33 21.51 6.53 -18.91
C ALA A 33 20.55 5.42 -19.41
N GLY A 34 20.31 4.39 -18.60
CA GLY A 34 19.40 3.28 -18.94
C GLY A 34 19.83 2.48 -20.18
N ARG A 35 21.15 2.42 -20.44
CA ARG A 35 21.72 1.64 -21.55
C ARG A 35 22.14 0.26 -21.07
N VAL A 36 22.24 -0.67 -22.02
CA VAL A 36 22.73 -2.03 -21.76
C VAL A 36 23.88 -2.39 -22.71
N GLN A 37 24.77 -3.27 -22.25
CA GLN A 37 25.69 -3.98 -23.13
C GLN A 37 25.09 -5.34 -23.44
N VAL A 38 25.14 -5.73 -24.71
CA VAL A 38 24.59 -6.99 -25.18
C VAL A 38 25.63 -7.76 -25.97
N ARG A 39 25.36 -9.05 -26.18
CA ARG A 39 26.08 -9.93 -27.08
C ARG A 39 25.13 -10.53 -28.09
N MET A 40 25.35 -10.24 -29.37
CA MET A 40 24.60 -10.83 -30.47
C MET A 40 24.98 -12.31 -30.63
N ASN A 41 24.10 -13.14 -31.17
CA ASN A 41 24.30 -14.60 -31.21
C ASN A 41 25.56 -15.06 -31.97
N TRP A 42 26.03 -14.28 -32.94
CA TRP A 42 27.24 -14.57 -33.73
C TRP A 42 28.53 -14.10 -33.06
N GLN A 43 28.44 -13.28 -32.01
CA GLN A 43 29.60 -12.79 -31.27
C GLN A 43 30.13 -13.87 -30.32
N THR A 44 31.44 -14.14 -30.34
CA THR A 44 32.08 -15.17 -29.51
C THR A 44 32.78 -14.56 -28.30
N ASP A 45 33.10 -15.40 -27.31
CA ASP A 45 33.94 -15.05 -26.17
C ASP A 45 33.47 -13.80 -25.41
N ASN A 46 34.38 -12.83 -25.23
CA ASN A 46 34.18 -11.55 -24.53
C ASN A 46 33.70 -10.43 -25.47
N MET A 47 33.30 -10.75 -26.70
CA MET A 47 32.72 -9.75 -27.60
C MET A 47 31.40 -9.23 -27.03
N ARG A 48 31.27 -7.91 -27.02
CA ARG A 48 30.09 -7.19 -26.54
C ARG A 48 29.94 -5.88 -27.30
N THR A 49 28.72 -5.37 -27.33
CA THR A 49 28.47 -4.03 -27.85
C THR A 49 29.02 -2.95 -26.91
N SER A 50 29.19 -1.74 -27.45
CA SER A 50 29.14 -0.52 -26.63
C SER A 50 27.79 -0.40 -25.91
N TRP A 51 27.65 0.59 -25.02
CA TRP A 51 26.37 0.87 -24.36
C TRP A 51 25.27 1.23 -25.35
N VAL A 52 24.24 0.40 -25.43
CA VAL A 52 23.12 0.49 -26.37
C VAL A 52 21.90 1.05 -25.66
N ARG A 53 21.20 2.01 -26.29
CA ARG A 53 19.96 2.58 -25.74
C ARG A 53 18.82 1.58 -25.77
N VAL A 54 17.97 1.62 -24.75
CA VAL A 54 16.76 0.81 -24.64
C VAL A 54 15.54 1.65 -25.05
N MET A 55 14.73 1.10 -25.96
CA MET A 55 13.40 1.63 -26.28
C MET A 55 12.47 1.39 -25.10
N THR A 56 11.74 2.42 -24.71
CA THR A 56 10.71 2.34 -23.69
C THR A 56 9.39 2.87 -24.28
N PRO A 57 8.22 2.34 -23.84
CA PRO A 57 6.92 2.87 -24.24
C PRO A 57 6.76 4.38 -23.99
N ASP A 58 7.36 4.90 -22.92
CA ASP A 58 7.41 6.33 -22.63
C ASP A 58 8.72 6.66 -21.92
N GLY A 59 9.49 7.59 -22.49
CA GLY A 59 10.77 8.03 -21.94
C GLY A 59 11.00 9.51 -22.23
N GLY A 60 11.17 10.32 -21.21
CA GLY A 60 11.48 11.73 -21.37
C GLY A 60 11.74 12.50 -20.08
N GLY A 61 11.59 13.81 -20.16
CA GLY A 61 11.63 14.73 -19.03
C GLY A 61 10.54 15.80 -19.13
N SER A 62 10.35 16.55 -18.07
CA SER A 62 9.48 17.72 -17.96
C SER A 62 10.13 18.79 -17.08
N LYS A 63 9.49 19.96 -16.95
CA LYS A 63 9.94 20.99 -16.00
C LYS A 63 10.05 20.49 -14.55
N ASP A 64 9.15 19.58 -14.16
CA ASP A 64 9.04 19.07 -12.79
C ASP A 64 9.84 17.76 -12.61
N VAL A 65 10.06 16.99 -13.69
CA VAL A 65 10.82 15.72 -13.69
C VAL A 65 11.92 15.77 -14.74
N LYS A 66 13.15 16.14 -14.35
CA LYS A 66 14.25 16.38 -15.31
C LYS A 66 14.76 15.12 -16.03
N SER A 67 14.64 13.94 -15.42
CA SER A 67 15.10 12.66 -15.98
C SER A 67 14.17 11.52 -15.58
N ASN A 68 14.11 10.46 -16.40
CA ASN A 68 13.39 9.21 -16.10
C ASN A 68 11.87 9.37 -15.88
N ARG A 69 11.23 10.31 -16.61
CA ARG A 69 9.76 10.34 -16.71
C ARG A 69 9.30 9.22 -17.66
N GLY A 70 8.34 8.40 -17.21
CA GLY A 70 7.72 7.36 -18.02
C GLY A 70 8.01 5.95 -17.53
N PHE A 71 8.09 4.99 -18.44
CA PHE A 71 8.27 3.57 -18.14
C PHE A 71 9.76 3.23 -18.07
N VAL A 72 10.26 2.88 -16.88
CA VAL A 72 11.69 2.61 -16.66
C VAL A 72 11.90 1.16 -16.26
N PHE A 73 11.98 0.30 -17.28
CA PHE A 73 12.27 -1.13 -17.13
C PHE A 73 13.47 -1.47 -18.00
N ILE A 74 14.64 -1.54 -17.36
CA ILE A 74 15.88 -1.90 -18.06
C ILE A 74 16.02 -3.42 -18.03
N PRO A 75 16.27 -4.08 -19.17
CA PRO A 75 16.50 -5.51 -19.23
C PRO A 75 17.59 -5.96 -18.25
N GLU A 76 17.39 -7.13 -17.64
CA GLU A 76 18.31 -7.71 -16.68
C GLU A 76 19.41 -8.52 -17.38
N VAL A 77 20.54 -8.73 -16.70
CA VAL A 77 21.62 -9.57 -17.23
C VAL A 77 21.11 -10.99 -17.47
N GLY A 78 21.35 -11.51 -18.67
CA GLY A 78 20.84 -12.81 -19.11
C GLY A 78 19.52 -12.74 -19.91
N ASP A 79 18.82 -11.61 -19.91
CA ASP A 79 17.61 -11.45 -20.71
C ASP A 79 17.92 -11.51 -22.21
N GLN A 80 16.99 -12.12 -22.96
CA GLN A 80 17.00 -12.07 -24.41
C GLN A 80 16.28 -10.80 -24.88
N VAL A 81 16.95 -10.01 -25.70
CA VAL A 81 16.45 -8.75 -26.23
C VAL A 81 16.51 -8.72 -27.75
N LEU A 82 15.61 -7.97 -28.34
CA LEU A 82 15.59 -7.71 -29.77
C LEU A 82 16.29 -6.38 -30.06
N LEU A 83 17.29 -6.39 -30.94
CA LEU A 83 18.01 -5.21 -31.38
C LEU A 83 17.52 -4.75 -32.74
N GLY A 84 17.18 -3.47 -32.83
CA GLY A 84 17.02 -2.74 -34.08
C GLY A 84 18.29 -1.96 -34.40
N PHE A 85 18.45 -1.61 -35.67
CA PHE A 85 19.58 -0.84 -36.18
C PHE A 85 19.07 0.40 -36.88
N ARG A 86 19.54 1.59 -36.47
CA ARG A 86 19.06 2.85 -37.06
C ARG A 86 19.38 2.90 -38.55
N HIS A 87 18.36 2.97 -39.40
CA HIS A 87 18.50 2.90 -40.86
C HIS A 87 19.25 1.65 -41.35
N GLY A 88 19.21 0.56 -40.56
CA GLY A 88 19.95 -0.67 -40.85
C GLY A 88 21.47 -0.56 -40.68
N ASP A 89 21.99 0.51 -40.05
CA ASP A 89 23.42 0.67 -39.78
C ASP A 89 23.87 -0.21 -38.60
N PRO A 90 24.73 -1.23 -38.81
CA PRO A 90 25.22 -2.13 -37.76
C PRO A 90 25.94 -1.40 -36.62
N ALA A 91 26.51 -0.22 -36.88
CA ALA A 91 27.21 0.58 -35.87
C ALA A 91 26.25 1.37 -34.95
N ARG A 92 24.94 1.36 -35.22
CA ARG A 92 23.93 2.14 -34.48
C ARG A 92 22.79 1.27 -33.94
N PRO A 93 23.08 0.27 -33.09
CA PRO A 93 22.05 -0.56 -32.49
C PRO A 93 21.22 0.22 -31.46
N TYR A 94 20.01 -0.25 -31.21
CA TYR A 94 19.16 0.07 -30.07
C TYR A 94 18.33 -1.15 -29.69
N VAL A 95 18.07 -1.35 -28.40
CA VAL A 95 17.19 -2.42 -27.92
C VAL A 95 15.74 -2.00 -28.15
N MET A 96 14.94 -2.85 -28.77
CA MET A 96 13.51 -2.63 -29.02
C MET A 96 12.65 -3.13 -27.85
N GLY A 97 13.09 -4.19 -27.17
CA GLY A 97 12.39 -4.80 -26.04
C GLY A 97 12.96 -6.17 -25.71
N SER A 98 12.46 -6.75 -24.62
CA SER A 98 12.79 -8.12 -24.21
C SER A 98 11.86 -9.14 -24.86
N LEU A 99 12.37 -10.35 -25.07
CA LEU A 99 11.63 -11.48 -25.63
C LEU A 99 11.45 -12.56 -24.56
N PHE A 100 10.27 -13.18 -24.55
CA PHE A 100 10.07 -14.41 -23.80
C PHE A 100 10.79 -15.58 -24.47
N ASN A 101 11.36 -16.48 -23.66
CA ASN A 101 12.28 -17.51 -24.15
C ASN A 101 11.88 -18.94 -23.74
N GLY A 102 10.60 -19.16 -23.44
CA GLY A 102 10.05 -20.46 -23.04
C GLY A 102 10.34 -20.86 -21.58
N THR A 103 11.42 -20.35 -21.00
CA THR A 103 11.61 -20.34 -19.53
C THR A 103 10.86 -19.14 -18.92
N THR A 104 10.91 -17.99 -19.59
CA THR A 104 10.11 -16.80 -19.28
C THR A 104 8.84 -16.74 -20.14
N GLY A 105 7.79 -16.04 -19.66
CA GLY A 105 6.57 -15.80 -20.43
C GLY A 105 5.30 -16.52 -19.97
N GLY A 106 5.29 -17.18 -18.81
CA GLY A 106 4.10 -17.88 -18.30
C GLY A 106 2.95 -16.98 -17.79
N GLY A 107 3.09 -15.65 -17.86
CA GLY A 107 2.29 -14.67 -17.11
C GLY A 107 0.82 -14.47 -17.54
N GLY A 108 0.29 -15.27 -18.47
CA GLY A 108 -1.08 -15.14 -19.01
C GLY A 108 -2.15 -16.02 -18.33
N GLY A 109 -1.76 -17.12 -17.67
CA GLY A 109 -2.73 -18.08 -17.13
C GLY A 109 -3.60 -18.77 -18.21
N GLN A 110 -4.59 -19.56 -17.78
CA GLN A 110 -5.50 -20.24 -18.71
C GLN A 110 -6.41 -19.22 -19.40
N GLY A 111 -6.45 -19.24 -20.73
CA GLY A 111 -7.29 -18.31 -21.49
C GLY A 111 -6.82 -16.85 -21.46
N ASN A 112 -5.56 -16.59 -21.08
CA ASN A 112 -5.01 -15.24 -20.96
C ASN A 112 -5.76 -14.35 -19.95
N ASN A 113 -6.28 -14.98 -18.89
CA ASN A 113 -7.06 -14.31 -17.85
C ASN A 113 -6.22 -13.56 -16.81
N CYS A 114 -4.93 -13.90 -16.67
CA CYS A 114 -4.02 -13.23 -15.76
C CYS A 114 -3.17 -12.22 -16.52
N LYS A 115 -3.10 -10.99 -16.00
CA LYS A 115 -2.21 -9.94 -16.49
C LYS A 115 -1.39 -9.43 -15.32
N SER A 116 -0.11 -9.14 -15.53
CA SER A 116 0.73 -8.65 -14.43
C SER A 116 1.88 -7.77 -14.88
N LEU A 117 2.32 -6.92 -13.97
CA LEU A 117 3.62 -6.27 -13.98
C LEU A 117 4.37 -6.80 -12.76
N THR A 118 5.48 -7.50 -12.99
CA THR A 118 6.28 -8.15 -11.95
C THR A 118 7.73 -7.70 -12.05
N SER A 119 8.30 -7.26 -10.94
CA SER A 119 9.72 -6.88 -10.85
C SER A 119 10.61 -8.09 -10.55
N ARG A 120 11.93 -7.94 -10.72
CA ARG A 120 12.91 -9.02 -10.47
C ARG A 120 12.82 -9.64 -9.08
N THR A 121 12.45 -8.88 -8.05
CA THR A 121 12.32 -9.41 -6.69
C THR A 121 10.97 -10.07 -6.41
N GLY A 122 10.03 -10.03 -7.35
CA GLY A 122 8.68 -10.59 -7.19
C GLY A 122 7.66 -9.59 -6.62
N CYS A 123 7.94 -8.29 -6.59
CA CYS A 123 6.88 -7.32 -6.32
C CYS A 123 6.00 -7.22 -7.57
N ALA A 124 4.68 -7.30 -7.43
CA ALA A 124 3.80 -7.30 -8.60
C ALA A 124 2.46 -6.62 -8.40
N LEU A 125 1.96 -6.07 -9.51
CA LEU A 125 0.55 -5.73 -9.71
C LEU A 125 -0.04 -6.79 -10.64
N LYS A 126 -1.04 -7.53 -10.16
CA LYS A 126 -1.72 -8.62 -10.88
C LYS A 126 -3.20 -8.29 -11.05
N LEU A 127 -3.72 -8.52 -12.26
CA LEU A 127 -5.13 -8.52 -12.58
C LEU A 127 -5.54 -9.94 -12.95
N ASP A 128 -6.69 -10.39 -12.45
CA ASP A 128 -7.29 -11.67 -12.80
C ASP A 128 -8.70 -11.45 -13.33
N ASP A 129 -8.84 -11.53 -14.65
CA ASP A 129 -10.07 -11.29 -15.39
C ASP A 129 -11.09 -12.42 -15.22
N SER A 130 -10.69 -13.59 -14.66
CA SER A 130 -11.65 -14.68 -14.40
C SER A 130 -12.61 -14.39 -13.26
N VAL A 131 -12.14 -13.58 -12.30
CA VAL A 131 -12.91 -13.14 -11.12
C VAL A 131 -13.07 -11.62 -11.07
N GLY A 132 -12.37 -10.87 -11.92
CA GLY A 132 -12.36 -9.39 -11.90
C GLY A 132 -11.56 -8.81 -10.74
N SER A 133 -10.53 -9.51 -10.26
CA SER A 133 -9.75 -9.12 -9.09
C SER A 133 -8.46 -8.37 -9.45
N VAL A 134 -7.97 -7.56 -8.51
CA VAL A 134 -6.70 -6.83 -8.62
C VAL A 134 -5.91 -7.02 -7.32
N THR A 135 -4.62 -7.36 -7.44
CA THR A 135 -3.72 -7.53 -6.28
C THR A 135 -2.41 -6.80 -6.51
N LEU A 136 -2.01 -5.98 -5.54
CA LEU A 136 -0.68 -5.40 -5.41
C LEU A 136 0.05 -6.09 -4.26
N HIS A 137 1.24 -6.63 -4.49
CA HIS A 137 2.03 -7.26 -3.44
C HIS A 137 3.52 -6.96 -3.55
N ASP A 138 4.21 -6.99 -2.40
CA ASP A 138 5.66 -6.97 -2.34
C ASP A 138 6.23 -8.38 -2.54
N LYS A 139 7.57 -8.51 -2.53
CA LYS A 139 8.25 -9.81 -2.59
C LYS A 139 7.93 -10.76 -1.41
N GLY A 140 7.17 -10.30 -0.41
CA GLY A 140 6.97 -10.92 0.88
C GLY A 140 5.51 -11.17 1.19
N GLY A 141 5.06 -10.68 2.35
CA GLY A 141 3.72 -10.93 2.88
C GLY A 141 2.83 -9.69 2.95
N VAL A 142 3.22 -8.60 2.30
CA VAL A 142 2.41 -7.38 2.23
C VAL A 142 1.58 -7.43 0.95
N SER A 143 0.26 -7.26 1.09
CA SER A 143 -0.64 -7.27 -0.05
C SER A 143 -1.80 -6.29 0.12
N MET A 144 -2.24 -5.74 -1.00
CA MET A 144 -3.50 -5.04 -1.15
C MET A 144 -4.30 -5.74 -2.24
N THR A 145 -5.48 -6.26 -1.89
CA THR A 145 -6.32 -7.05 -2.79
C THR A 145 -7.71 -6.45 -2.89
N PHE A 146 -8.20 -6.35 -4.12
CA PHE A 146 -9.60 -6.11 -4.47
C PHE A 146 -10.12 -7.38 -5.13
N ASP A 147 -11.13 -8.03 -4.56
CA ASP A 147 -11.48 -9.41 -4.91
C ASP A 147 -12.44 -9.55 -6.10
N GLY A 148 -12.97 -8.44 -6.62
CA GLY A 148 -13.98 -8.42 -7.69
C GLY A 148 -15.42 -8.64 -7.19
N ALA A 149 -15.61 -9.05 -5.94
CA ALA A 149 -16.92 -9.19 -5.28
C ALA A 149 -17.32 -7.93 -4.47
N GLY A 150 -16.48 -6.89 -4.50
CA GLY A 150 -16.69 -5.62 -3.80
C GLY A 150 -15.94 -5.50 -2.47
N ASN A 151 -15.11 -6.50 -2.11
CA ASN A 151 -14.30 -6.43 -0.91
C ASN A 151 -12.89 -5.92 -1.23
N SER A 152 -12.26 -5.32 -0.21
CA SER A 152 -10.84 -4.98 -0.24
C SER A 152 -10.15 -5.46 1.03
N THR A 153 -8.88 -5.84 0.92
CA THR A 153 -8.07 -6.31 2.05
C THR A 153 -6.67 -5.74 1.95
N LEU A 154 -6.15 -5.25 3.08
CA LEU A 154 -4.77 -4.79 3.22
C LEU A 154 -4.09 -5.62 4.30
N ASN A 155 -3.05 -6.35 3.91
CA ASN A 155 -2.24 -7.16 4.81
C ASN A 155 -0.86 -6.55 4.98
N ALA A 156 -0.42 -6.42 6.23
CA ALA A 156 0.94 -6.02 6.57
C ALA A 156 1.57 -7.09 7.47
N LYS A 157 2.82 -7.49 7.18
CA LYS A 157 3.49 -8.56 7.93
C LYS A 157 4.00 -8.13 9.31
N ALA A 158 4.40 -6.87 9.46
CA ALA A 158 5.04 -6.38 10.69
C ALA A 158 4.27 -5.21 11.31
N THR A 159 4.15 -4.10 10.57
CA THR A 159 3.53 -2.86 11.07
C THR A 159 2.65 -2.25 9.99
N HIS A 160 1.52 -1.67 10.41
CA HIS A 160 0.66 -0.86 9.55
C HIS A 160 0.51 0.54 10.18
N THR A 161 0.81 1.58 9.40
CA THR A 161 0.77 2.97 9.85
C THR A 161 -0.06 3.79 8.87
N VAL A 162 -1.00 4.56 9.38
CA VAL A 162 -1.86 5.48 8.61
C VAL A 162 -1.69 6.87 9.21
N ASN A 163 -1.17 7.80 8.42
CA ASN A 163 -0.95 9.19 8.81
C ASN A 163 -1.79 10.10 7.92
N ALA A 164 -2.55 11.01 8.52
CA ALA A 164 -3.31 12.05 7.83
C ALA A 164 -2.89 13.42 8.36
N GLY A 165 -2.70 14.39 7.46
CA GLY A 165 -2.23 15.73 7.84
C GLY A 165 -3.32 16.64 8.41
N ASP A 166 -4.60 16.32 8.17
CA ASP A 166 -5.71 17.17 8.58
C ASP A 166 -6.82 16.36 9.26
N ASN A 167 -7.48 15.47 8.51
CA ASN A 167 -8.59 14.67 9.01
C ASN A 167 -8.46 13.19 8.63
N ALA A 168 -8.78 12.29 9.56
CA ALA A 168 -8.90 10.86 9.32
C ALA A 168 -10.27 10.36 9.81
N SER A 169 -10.94 9.52 9.01
CA SER A 169 -12.22 8.95 9.41
C SER A 169 -12.40 7.51 8.91
N ILE A 170 -13.09 6.71 9.72
CA ILE A 170 -13.58 5.38 9.36
C ILE A 170 -15.10 5.44 9.50
N ASN A 171 -15.83 5.19 8.41
CA ASN A 171 -17.28 5.41 8.33
C ASN A 171 -17.97 4.16 7.79
N VAL A 172 -19.09 3.77 8.41
CA VAL A 172 -19.93 2.66 7.95
C VAL A 172 -21.39 3.12 7.88
N GLY A 173 -22.04 2.81 6.75
CA GLY A 173 -23.40 3.25 6.41
C GLY A 173 -23.40 4.54 5.58
N ALA A 174 -24.43 4.69 4.75
CA ALA A 174 -24.61 5.90 3.95
C ALA A 174 -24.90 7.10 4.86
N ALA A 175 -24.22 8.21 4.61
CA ALA A 175 -24.50 9.50 5.25
C ALA A 175 -25.08 10.46 4.20
N GLU A 176 -26.04 11.28 4.59
CA GLU A 176 -26.41 12.44 3.78
C GLU A 176 -25.23 13.43 3.69
N LYS A 177 -25.20 14.23 2.63
CA LYS A 177 -24.12 15.20 2.41
C LYS A 177 -24.00 16.15 3.62
N GLY A 178 -22.84 16.13 4.27
CA GLY A 178 -22.56 16.98 5.44
C GLY A 178 -22.93 16.36 6.80
N GLN A 179 -23.45 15.14 6.84
CA GLN A 179 -23.70 14.41 8.08
C GLN A 179 -22.63 13.32 8.30
N SER A 180 -22.40 12.96 9.58
CA SER A 180 -21.56 11.80 9.91
C SER A 180 -22.32 10.51 9.64
N ALA A 181 -21.61 9.47 9.19
CA ALA A 181 -22.17 8.14 9.03
C ALA A 181 -22.75 7.59 10.36
N PRO A 182 -23.72 6.66 10.29
CA PRO A 182 -24.32 6.06 11.48
C PRO A 182 -23.33 5.40 12.44
N SER A 183 -22.20 4.91 11.93
CA SER A 183 -21.09 4.42 12.72
C SER A 183 -19.81 5.04 12.20
N CYS A 184 -19.15 5.87 13.02
CA CYS A 184 -17.91 6.51 12.62
C CYS A 184 -16.91 6.72 13.77
N LEU A 185 -15.64 6.59 13.42
CA LEU A 185 -14.49 7.07 14.18
C LEU A 185 -13.87 8.23 13.40
N THR A 186 -13.78 9.41 13.99
CA THR A 186 -13.17 10.60 13.35
C THR A 186 -12.09 11.18 14.24
N MET A 187 -10.98 11.60 13.63
CA MET A 187 -9.83 12.23 14.28
C MET A 187 -9.42 13.47 13.47
N ASP A 188 -9.10 14.56 14.15
CA ASP A 188 -8.68 15.82 13.52
C ASP A 188 -7.31 16.31 14.01
N SER A 189 -6.75 17.27 13.26
CA SER A 189 -5.47 17.92 13.55
C SER A 189 -5.46 18.77 14.83
N ALA A 190 -6.64 19.07 15.41
CA ALA A 190 -6.78 19.75 16.69
C ALA A 190 -6.70 18.77 17.89
N GLY A 191 -6.55 17.48 17.64
CA GLY A 191 -6.44 16.43 18.66
C GLY A 191 -7.78 15.90 19.15
N ASN A 192 -8.89 16.21 18.47
CA ASN A 192 -10.19 15.65 18.83
C ASN A 192 -10.31 14.21 18.28
N ILE A 193 -10.80 13.31 19.13
CA ILE A 193 -11.19 11.95 18.74
C ILE A 193 -12.67 11.78 19.07
N LYS A 194 -13.48 11.42 18.07
CA LYS A 194 -14.93 11.22 18.22
C LYS A 194 -15.29 9.82 17.75
N LEU A 195 -15.87 9.03 18.66
CA LEU A 195 -16.52 7.76 18.36
C LEU A 195 -18.04 7.96 18.44
N LYS A 196 -18.74 7.75 17.32
CA LYS A 196 -20.19 7.93 17.20
C LYS A 196 -20.84 6.65 16.70
N GLY A 197 -21.87 6.20 17.42
CA GLY A 197 -22.82 5.19 16.98
C GLY A 197 -24.23 5.73 17.13
N SER A 198 -25.06 5.63 16.08
CA SER A 198 -26.44 6.12 16.12
C SER A 198 -27.35 5.30 17.05
N THR A 199 -27.04 4.01 17.25
CA THR A 199 -27.83 3.09 18.08
C THR A 199 -27.14 2.75 19.39
N ASN A 200 -25.86 2.39 19.32
CA ASN A 200 -25.09 1.84 20.42
C ASN A 200 -23.58 2.04 20.18
N ILE A 201 -22.81 2.30 21.24
CA ILE A 201 -21.37 2.05 21.29
C ILE A 201 -21.08 1.10 22.46
N ARG A 202 -20.57 -0.10 22.16
CA ARG A 202 -20.31 -1.13 23.16
C ARG A 202 -18.85 -1.57 23.15
N LEU A 203 -18.24 -1.57 24.32
CA LEU A 203 -16.90 -2.09 24.58
C LEU A 203 -17.07 -3.36 25.42
N GLU A 204 -16.83 -4.54 24.82
CA GLU A 204 -17.18 -5.83 25.41
C GLU A 204 -15.96 -6.78 25.45
N ILE A 205 -15.79 -7.50 26.56
CA ILE A 205 -14.96 -8.72 26.64
C ILE A 205 -15.85 -9.95 26.47
N ASP A 206 -16.97 -9.98 27.20
CA ASP A 206 -17.98 -11.03 27.16
C ASP A 206 -19.36 -10.48 27.59
N LYS A 207 -20.37 -11.36 27.61
CA LYS A 207 -21.76 -11.03 27.99
C LYS A 207 -21.94 -10.40 29.38
N ASP A 208 -20.98 -10.57 30.30
CA ASP A 208 -21.04 -10.09 31.68
C ASP A 208 -20.05 -8.96 31.98
N THR A 209 -19.09 -8.72 31.09
CA THR A 209 -18.06 -7.67 31.23
C THR A 209 -18.07 -6.73 30.03
N TYR A 210 -18.72 -5.56 30.19
CA TYR A 210 -18.87 -4.57 29.13
C TYR A 210 -19.15 -3.14 29.62
N ILE A 211 -18.91 -2.17 28.73
CA ILE A 211 -19.40 -0.79 28.81
C ILE A 211 -20.33 -0.56 27.61
N ASP A 212 -21.53 -0.05 27.86
CA ASP A 212 -22.56 0.13 26.84
C ASP A 212 -23.10 1.56 26.88
N LEU A 213 -22.94 2.29 25.77
CA LEU A 213 -23.43 3.65 25.58
C LEU A 213 -24.64 3.59 24.65
N THR A 214 -25.79 3.97 25.19
CA THR A 214 -27.06 4.11 24.46
C THR A 214 -27.60 5.50 24.68
N SER A 215 -28.59 5.91 23.89
CA SER A 215 -29.21 7.23 24.06
C SER A 215 -29.72 7.40 25.49
N GLY A 216 -29.18 8.40 26.21
CA GLY A 216 -29.56 8.72 27.59
C GLY A 216 -29.05 7.77 28.68
N LYS A 217 -28.29 6.71 28.35
CA LYS A 217 -27.82 5.74 29.35
C LYS A 217 -26.44 5.18 29.03
N ILE A 218 -25.56 5.22 30.02
CA ILE A 218 -24.29 4.48 30.03
C ILE A 218 -24.40 3.37 31.07
N THR A 219 -24.14 2.12 30.68
CA THR A 219 -24.12 0.96 31.57
C THR A 219 -22.70 0.42 31.66
N ILE A 220 -22.20 0.22 32.88
CA ILE A 220 -20.92 -0.46 33.14
C ILE A 220 -21.26 -1.76 33.89
N LYS A 221 -21.04 -2.91 33.27
CA LYS A 221 -21.31 -4.23 33.87
C LYS A 221 -20.01 -5.02 33.95
N ALA A 222 -19.68 -5.52 35.13
CA ALA A 222 -18.60 -6.46 35.38
C ALA A 222 -18.84 -7.13 36.75
N ALA A 223 -18.18 -8.27 37.01
CA ALA A 223 -18.19 -8.88 38.34
C ALA A 223 -17.58 -7.96 39.42
N THR A 224 -16.65 -7.09 39.02
CA THR A 224 -16.07 -6.05 39.88
C THR A 224 -15.82 -4.80 39.05
N VAL A 225 -16.37 -3.67 39.49
CA VAL A 225 -16.11 -2.34 38.91
C VAL A 225 -15.31 -1.54 39.93
N SER A 226 -14.02 -1.36 39.66
CA SER A 226 -13.11 -0.61 40.53
C SER A 226 -12.94 0.82 40.03
N VAL A 227 -13.31 1.80 40.86
CA VAL A 227 -13.11 3.24 40.58
C VAL A 227 -12.19 3.79 41.66
N VAL A 228 -10.90 3.83 41.36
CA VAL A 228 -9.84 4.28 42.29
C VAL A 228 -9.24 5.57 41.76
N GLY A 229 -9.52 6.68 42.44
CA GLY A 229 -8.85 7.95 42.18
C GLY A 229 -7.66 8.12 43.11
N THR A 230 -6.54 8.62 42.58
CA THR A 230 -5.35 8.97 43.39
C THR A 230 -5.61 10.16 44.31
N THR A 231 -6.46 11.10 43.87
CA THR A 231 -6.87 12.29 44.64
C THR A 231 -8.34 12.23 45.05
N SER A 232 -9.24 11.77 44.16
CA SER A 232 -10.66 11.62 44.46
C SER A 232 -11.34 10.68 43.46
N ALA A 233 -12.41 10.00 43.90
CA ALA A 233 -13.32 9.26 43.04
C ALA A 233 -14.74 9.78 43.26
N ALA A 234 -15.35 10.35 42.22
CA ALA A 234 -16.71 10.86 42.26
C ALA A 234 -17.61 10.02 41.36
N ILE A 235 -18.71 9.51 41.92
CA ILE A 235 -19.79 8.84 41.18
C ILE A 235 -21.08 9.57 41.58
N GLY A 236 -21.64 10.35 40.66
CA GLY A 236 -22.81 11.20 40.90
C GLY A 236 -23.13 12.09 39.70
N SER A 237 -24.32 12.69 39.67
CA SER A 237 -24.75 13.64 38.64
C SER A 237 -24.28 15.07 38.94
N ASN A 238 -24.08 15.89 37.90
CA ASN A 238 -23.73 17.31 38.02
C ASN A 238 -24.79 18.18 37.33
N GLU A 239 -25.10 19.32 37.95
CA GLU A 239 -26.25 20.23 37.71
C GLU A 239 -27.64 19.66 38.05
N GLY A 240 -28.20 20.17 39.15
CA GLY A 240 -29.52 19.76 39.67
C GLY A 240 -29.51 18.61 40.67
N ALA A 241 -28.34 18.02 40.95
CA ALA A 241 -28.18 17.04 41.99
C ALA A 241 -27.28 17.61 43.10
N SER A 242 -27.88 18.35 44.03
CA SER A 242 -27.30 18.62 45.36
C SER A 242 -27.24 17.33 46.22
N LYS A 243 -27.08 16.18 45.55
CA LYS A 243 -27.51 14.83 45.90
C LYS A 243 -26.68 13.83 45.08
N GLY A 244 -26.04 12.85 45.72
CA GLY A 244 -25.27 11.83 45.01
C GLY A 244 -25.22 10.54 45.81
N LEU A 245 -25.33 9.42 45.11
CA LEU A 245 -25.60 8.12 45.70
C LEU A 245 -24.78 7.02 45.03
N LYS A 246 -23.95 6.34 45.82
CA LYS A 246 -23.28 5.10 45.43
C LYS A 246 -24.05 3.94 46.05
N ALA A 247 -24.57 3.01 45.24
CA ALA A 247 -25.42 1.91 45.68
C ALA A 247 -25.17 0.62 44.88
N ASP A 248 -24.90 -0.48 45.58
CA ASP A 248 -24.65 -1.83 45.03
C ASP A 248 -25.60 -2.88 45.67
N ASN A 249 -25.36 -4.18 45.47
CA ASN A 249 -26.15 -5.25 46.10
C ASN A 249 -25.92 -5.38 47.62
N THR A 250 -25.10 -4.51 48.23
CA THR A 250 -24.69 -4.54 49.65
C THR A 250 -24.97 -3.25 50.45
N GLY A 251 -25.15 -2.08 49.83
CA GLY A 251 -25.52 -0.85 50.56
C GLY A 251 -25.28 0.46 49.81
N VAL A 252 -25.59 1.60 50.46
CA VAL A 252 -25.80 2.90 49.79
C VAL A 252 -25.20 4.11 50.56
N THR A 253 -24.38 4.98 49.93
CA THR A 253 -23.80 6.22 50.51
C THR A 253 -24.40 7.50 49.93
N ILE A 254 -24.97 8.39 50.78
CA ILE A 254 -25.83 9.54 50.41
C ILE A 254 -25.18 10.87 50.79
N LYS A 255 -25.22 11.88 49.90
CA LYS A 255 -24.95 13.30 50.24
C LYS A 255 -26.19 14.17 50.05
N GLY A 256 -26.47 15.09 50.97
CA GLY A 256 -27.55 16.08 50.89
C GLY A 256 -27.04 17.51 51.03
N GLY A 257 -27.41 18.41 50.12
CA GLY A 257 -26.97 19.81 50.12
C GLY A 257 -27.55 20.71 51.24
N GLY A 258 -27.98 20.15 52.37
CA GLY A 258 -28.39 20.88 53.58
C GLY A 258 -27.41 20.68 54.73
N LEU A 259 -27.63 21.30 55.90
CA LEU A 259 -26.71 21.25 57.05
C LEU A 259 -26.42 19.84 57.62
N ASN A 260 -27.16 18.79 57.20
CA ASN A 260 -27.09 17.43 57.75
C ASN A 260 -27.04 16.33 56.65
N ASP A 261 -26.12 15.37 56.77
CA ASP A 261 -26.10 14.07 56.07
C ASP A 261 -26.56 12.93 57.04
N THR A 262 -27.49 12.05 56.63
CA THR A 262 -28.06 10.99 57.49
C THR A 262 -27.68 9.58 57.01
N ILE A 263 -27.02 8.77 57.86
CA ILE A 263 -26.62 7.36 57.63
C ILE A 263 -27.17 6.49 58.78
N ASN A 264 -28.03 5.48 58.53
CA ASN A 264 -28.69 4.63 59.55
C ASN A 264 -28.20 3.16 59.54
N GLY A 265 -28.00 2.52 60.69
CA GLY A 265 -27.57 1.12 60.85
C GLY A 265 -27.44 0.67 62.31
N LYS A 266 -27.16 -0.63 62.58
CA LYS A 266 -26.73 -1.14 63.90
C LYS A 266 -25.19 -1.29 63.86
N ASN A 267 -24.35 -0.45 64.46
CA ASN A 267 -24.56 0.29 65.69
C ASN A 267 -24.48 1.85 65.68
N VAL A 268 -24.91 2.66 64.71
CA VAL A 268 -24.69 2.54 63.27
C VAL A 268 -23.26 2.14 63.08
N ASN A 269 -22.93 1.15 62.24
CA ASN A 269 -21.53 1.06 61.86
C ASN A 269 -21.23 2.08 60.76
N ILE A 270 -21.31 3.34 61.19
CA ILE A 270 -20.22 4.29 61.08
C ILE A 270 -19.08 3.68 61.92
N ASN A 271 -18.47 2.64 61.36
CA ASN A 271 -17.24 2.06 61.88
C ASN A 271 -16.07 2.99 61.56
#